data_AF-A0A6A5LL08-F1
#
_entry.id   AF-A0A6A5LL08-F1
#
_cell.length_a   1.000
_cell.length_b   1.000
_cell.length_c   1.000
_cell.angle_alpha   90.00
_cell.angle_beta   90.00
_cell.angle_gamma   90.00
#
_symmetry.space_group_name_H-M   'P 1'
#
loop_
_entity.id
_entity.type
_entity.pdbx_description
1 polymer ?
#
loop_
_entity_poly.entity_id
_entity_poly.type
_entity_poly.pdbx_seq_one_letter_code
_entity_poly.pdbx_strand_id
1 'polypeptide(L)'
;MKGLVLYKIYRALSYGLSPLIHLHLRWRRFRRLEHPRRWPERLGHPSKSRFPGPLIWFHAVSLGEGMIAIPVIKQCIQNMPNLNVLVTTTTMSAL
;
A
#
# COMPACT_ATOMS: atom_id res chain seq x y z
N MET A 1 5.81 33.88 -13.37
CA MET A 1 6.26 33.98 -11.94
C MET A 1 5.18 33.61 -10.91
N LYS A 2 3.92 34.03 -11.04
CA LYS A 2 2.85 33.75 -10.05
C LYS A 2 2.59 32.24 -9.77
N GLY A 3 2.62 31.39 -10.81
CA GLY A 3 2.39 29.94 -10.66
C GLY A 3 3.44 29.21 -9.83
N LEU A 4 4.71 29.66 -9.86
CA LEU A 4 5.79 29.04 -9.09
C LEU A 4 5.66 29.35 -7.60
N VAL A 5 5.20 30.56 -7.26
CA VAL A 5 4.93 30.96 -5.87
C VAL A 5 3.76 30.17 -5.31
N LEU A 6 2.68 30.02 -6.08
CA LEU A 6 1.53 29.20 -5.69
C LEU A 6 1.93 27.73 -5.48
N TYR A 7 2.75 27.16 -6.37
CA TYR A 7 3.27 25.81 -6.22
C TYR A 7 4.14 25.66 -4.96
N LYS A 8 5.00 26.63 -4.65
CA LYS A 8 5.84 26.60 -3.43
C LYS A 8 5.01 26.68 -2.15
N ILE A 9 3.99 27.54 -2.12
CA ILE A 9 3.06 27.66 -0.99
C ILE A 9 2.28 26.36 -0.82
N TYR A 10 1.74 25.82 -1.91
CA TYR A 10 1.05 24.52 -1.92
C TYR A 10 1.96 23.42 -1.37
N ARG A 11 3.21 23.32 -1.84
CA ARG A 11 4.19 22.32 -1.35
C ARG A 11 4.49 22.51 0.13
N ALA A 12 4.72 23.75 0.59
CA ALA A 12 5.01 24.04 1.99
C ALA A 12 3.83 23.68 2.90
N LEU A 13 2.60 23.99 2.49
CA LEU A 13 1.38 23.55 3.17
C LEU A 13 1.26 22.03 3.20
N SER A 14 1.44 21.35 2.06
CA SER A 14 1.40 19.88 2.01
C SER A 14 2.44 19.22 2.92
N TYR A 15 3.67 19.75 2.97
CA TYR A 15 4.71 19.27 3.89
C TYR A 15 4.38 19.58 5.36
N GLY A 16 3.84 20.77 5.65
CA GLY A 16 3.40 21.15 6.99
C GLY A 16 2.21 20.32 7.50
N LEU A 17 1.33 19.86 6.60
CA LEU A 17 0.22 18.96 6.90
C LEU A 17 0.65 17.48 6.99
N SER A 18 1.82 17.10 6.47
CA SER A 18 2.35 15.73 6.56
C SER A 18 2.35 15.13 7.98
N PRO A 19 2.81 15.82 9.04
CA PRO A 19 2.75 15.29 10.41
C PRO A 19 1.31 15.03 10.91
N LEU A 20 0.31 15.76 10.43
CA LEU A 20 -1.09 15.53 10.79
C LEU A 20 -1.59 14.18 10.26
N ILE A 21 -1.08 13.72 9.11
CA ILE A 21 -1.41 12.40 8.55
C ILE A 21 -0.88 11.29 9.48
N HIS A 22 0.34 11.44 9.98
CA HIS A 22 0.92 10.49 10.95
C HIS A 22 0.12 10.47 12.26
N LEU A 23 -0.32 11.63 12.75
CA LEU A 23 -1.16 11.71 13.95
C LEU A 23 -2.54 11.08 13.72
N HIS A 24 -3.15 11.33 12.56
CA HIS A 24 -4.42 10.75 12.17
C HIS A 24 -4.36 9.22 12.09
N LEU A 25 -3.30 8.67 11.47
CA LEU A 25 -3.06 7.22 11.43
C LEU A 25 -2.85 6.64 12.84
N ARG A 26 -2.10 7.34 13.72
CA ARG A 26 -1.91 6.92 15.11
C ARG A 26 -3.23 6.93 15.90
N TRP A 27 -4.12 7.88 15.62
CA TRP A 27 -5.46 7.94 16.21
C TRP A 27 -6.36 6.80 15.71
N ARG A 28 -6.32 6.49 14.40
CA ARG A 28 -7.04 5.35 13.83
C ARG A 28 -6.57 4.01 14.40
N ARG A 29 -5.26 3.86 14.61
CA ARG A 29 -4.67 2.71 15.32
C ARG A 29 -5.25 2.58 16.73
N PHE A 30 -5.35 3.68 17.48
CA PHE A 30 -5.91 3.67 18.83
C PHE A 30 -7.39 3.23 18.85
N ARG A 31 -8.14 3.57 17.79
CA ARG A 31 -9.54 3.13 17.60
C ARG A 31 -9.70 1.68 17.12
N ARG A 32 -8.62 0.89 17.02
CA ARG A 32 -8.61 -0.51 16.50
C ARG A 32 -9.19 -0.66 15.09
N LEU A 33 -9.23 0.41 14.31
CA LEU A 33 -9.71 0.41 12.93
C LEU A 33 -8.63 -0.07 11.94
N GLU A 34 -7.47 -0.50 12.43
CA GLU A 34 -6.33 -0.92 11.64
C GLU A 34 -5.69 -2.18 12.22
N HIS A 35 -5.13 -3.02 11.34
CA HIS A 35 -4.50 -4.26 11.75
C HIS A 35 -3.22 -3.96 12.57
N PRO A 36 -3.09 -4.43 13.82
CA PRO A 36 -2.03 -4.01 14.73
C PRO A 36 -0.62 -4.37 14.25
N ARG A 37 -0.49 -5.35 13.35
CA ARG A 37 0.80 -5.74 12.73
C ARG A 37 1.05 -5.20 11.33
N ARG A 38 0.02 -4.78 10.60
CA ARG A 38 0.14 -4.35 9.17
C ARG A 38 -0.03 -2.86 8.96
N TRP A 39 -0.38 -2.10 10.01
CA TRP A 39 -0.45 -0.63 9.94
C TRP A 39 0.80 0.06 9.36
N PRO A 40 2.05 -0.44 9.56
CA PRO A 40 3.23 0.21 8.96
C PRO A 40 3.25 0.08 7.43
N GLU A 41 2.56 -0.91 6.85
CA GLU A 41 2.44 -1.07 5.38
C GLU A 41 1.77 0.16 4.74
N ARG A 42 0.88 0.86 5.45
CA ARG A 42 0.26 2.11 4.99
C ARG A 42 1.25 3.28 4.90
N LEU A 43 2.33 3.22 5.66
CA LEU A 43 3.40 4.22 5.63
C LEU A 43 4.48 3.85 4.60
N GLY A 44 4.27 2.83 3.78
CA GLY A 44 5.27 2.34 2.85
C GLY A 44 6.38 1.53 3.52
N HIS A 45 6.17 1.08 4.77
CA HIS A 45 7.06 0.12 5.42
C HIS A 45 6.55 -1.30 5.19
N PRO A 46 7.07 -2.02 4.18
CA PRO A 46 6.62 -3.37 3.91
C PRO A 46 6.96 -4.28 5.10
N SER A 47 6.05 -5.20 5.43
CA SER A 47 6.25 -6.17 6.51
C SER A 47 7.26 -7.27 6.16
N LYS A 48 7.60 -7.42 4.88
CA LYS A 48 8.61 -8.36 4.37
C LYS A 48 9.58 -7.65 3.44
N SER A 49 10.84 -8.07 3.48
CA SER A 49 11.83 -7.64 2.51
C SER A 49 11.46 -8.14 1.11
N ARG A 50 11.84 -7.39 0.08
CA ARG A 50 11.65 -7.79 -1.31
C ARG A 50 12.58 -8.97 -1.60
N PHE A 51 12.01 -10.09 -2.04
CA PHE A 51 12.79 -11.21 -2.55
C PHE A 51 13.49 -10.81 -3.87
N PRO A 52 14.74 -11.26 -4.09
CA PRO A 52 15.43 -11.02 -5.35
C PRO A 52 14.71 -11.70 -6.51
N GLY A 53 14.75 -11.08 -7.69
CA GLY A 53 14.14 -11.61 -8.92
C GLY A 53 12.93 -10.82 -9.45
N PRO A 54 12.30 -11.34 -10.51
CA PRO A 54 11.14 -10.71 -11.13
C PRO A 54 9.95 -10.69 -10.16
N LEU A 55 9.25 -9.57 -10.09
CA LEU A 55 8.13 -9.34 -9.17
C LEU A 55 6.92 -8.85 -9.95
N ILE A 56 5.79 -9.54 -9.84
CA ILE A 56 4.50 -9.04 -10.29
C ILE A 56 3.72 -8.56 -9.07
N TRP A 57 3.24 -7.31 -9.15
CA TRP A 57 2.44 -6.69 -8.11
C TRP A 57 0.96 -6.63 -8.53
N PHE A 58 0.11 -7.34 -7.79
CA PHE A 58 -1.34 -7.26 -7.89
C PHE A 58 -1.88 -6.35 -6.80
N HIS A 59 -2.61 -5.31 -7.20
CA HIS A 59 -3.33 -4.42 -6.29
C HIS A 59 -4.82 -4.68 -6.43
N ALA A 60 -5.46 -5.11 -5.33
CA ALA A 60 -6.90 -5.32 -5.26
C ALA A 60 -7.50 -4.28 -4.30
N VAL A 61 -8.52 -3.55 -4.76
CA VAL A 61 -9.20 -2.55 -3.92
C VAL A 61 -10.22 -3.23 -3.01
N SER A 62 -10.74 -4.40 -3.43
CA SER A 62 -11.71 -5.20 -2.69
C SER A 62 -11.31 -6.67 -2.52
N LEU A 63 -11.97 -7.37 -1.58
CA LEU A 63 -11.85 -8.81 -1.40
C LEU A 63 -12.23 -9.58 -2.69
N GLY A 64 -13.31 -9.16 -3.36
CA GLY A 64 -13.79 -9.80 -4.59
C GLY A 64 -12.78 -9.71 -5.74
N GLU A 65 -12.18 -8.54 -5.93
CA GLU A 65 -11.14 -8.35 -6.95
C GLU A 65 -9.92 -9.23 -6.69
N GLY A 66 -9.49 -9.35 -5.43
CA GLY A 66 -8.35 -10.18 -5.10
C GLY A 66 -8.66 -11.69 -5.25
N MET A 67 -9.89 -12.12 -4.96
CA MET A 67 -10.33 -13.50 -5.22
C MET A 67 -10.31 -13.86 -6.72
N ILE A 68 -10.74 -12.93 -7.57
CA ILE A 68 -10.69 -13.09 -9.04
C ILE A 68 -9.24 -13.15 -9.54
N ALA A 69 -8.31 -12.47 -8.86
CA ALA A 69 -6.90 -12.48 -9.22
C ALA A 69 -6.17 -13.80 -8.87
N ILE A 70 -6.65 -14.59 -7.90
CA ILE A 70 -6.02 -15.86 -7.47
C ILE A 70 -5.71 -16.82 -8.63
N PRO A 71 -6.67 -17.20 -9.51
CA PRO A 71 -6.38 -18.12 -10.60
C PRO A 71 -5.31 -17.58 -11.58
N VAL A 72 -5.33 -16.27 -11.85
CA VAL A 72 -4.31 -15.61 -12.68
C VAL A 72 -2.94 -15.70 -12.02
N ILE A 73 -2.86 -15.40 -10.72
CA ILE A 73 -1.63 -15.52 -9.93
C ILE A 73 -1.08 -16.94 -9.98
N LYS A 74 -1.95 -17.95 -9.80
CA LYS A 74 -1.54 -19.37 -9.87
C LYS A 74 -0.94 -19.70 -11.24
N GLN A 75 -1.56 -19.26 -12.32
CA GLN A 75 -1.06 -19.52 -13.67
C GLN A 75 0.26 -18.79 -13.96
N CYS A 76 0.43 -17.56 -13.45
CA CYS A 76 1.72 -16.85 -13.51
C CYS A 76 2.85 -17.61 -12.79
N ILE A 77 2.58 -18.13 -11.59
CA ILE A 77 3.56 -18.90 -10.82
C ILE A 77 3.90 -20.22 -11.52
N GLN A 78 2.92 -20.89 -12.13
CA GLN A 78 3.15 -22.12 -12.90
C GLN A 78 4.02 -21.87 -14.13
N ASN A 79 3.79 -20.78 -14.86
CA ASN A 79 4.55 -20.45 -16.06
C ASN A 79 5.96 -19.90 -15.74
N MET A 80 6.13 -19.30 -14.56
CA MET A 80 7.41 -18.72 -14.12
C MET A 80 7.66 -19.06 -12.64
N PRO A 81 8.28 -20.21 -12.33
CA PRO A 81 8.50 -20.64 -10.95
C PRO A 81 9.44 -19.73 -10.14
N ASN A 82 10.26 -18.91 -10.80
CA ASN A 82 11.13 -17.91 -10.16
C ASN A 82 10.46 -16.54 -9.97
N LEU A 83 9.15 -16.44 -10.24
CA LEU A 83 8.39 -15.20 -10.12
C LEU A 83 7.94 -14.95 -8.69
N ASN A 84 8.32 -13.80 -8.15
CA ASN A 84 7.75 -13.31 -6.90
C ASN A 84 6.40 -12.64 -7.18
N VAL A 85 5.39 -12.92 -6.36
CA VAL A 85 4.08 -12.27 -6.47
C VAL A 85 3.79 -11.50 -5.19
N LEU A 86 3.56 -10.19 -5.33
CA LEU A 86 3.09 -9.33 -4.26
C LEU A 86 1.61 -9.05 -4.47
N VAL A 87 0.78 -9.35 -3.47
CA VAL A 87 -0.64 -8.98 -3.47
C VAL A 87 -0.88 -7.96 -2.37
N THR A 88 -1.38 -6.79 -2.73
CA THR A 88 -1.81 -5.75 -1.77
C THR A 88 -3.31 -5.58 -1.85
N THR A 89 -3.98 -5.57 -0.70
CA THR A 89 -5.41 -5.26 -0.60
C THR A 89 -5.64 -4.05 0.29
N THR A 90 -6.61 -3.21 -0.08
CA THR A 90 -7.03 -2.05 0.71
C THR A 90 -7.99 -2.47 1.83
N THR A 91 -8.64 -3.63 1.71
CA THR A 91 -9.63 -4.13 2.68
C THR A 91 -8.96 -4.87 3.84
N MET A 92 -9.48 -4.69 5.05
CA MET A 92 -8.95 -5.39 6.24
C MET A 92 -9.32 -6.87 6.31
N SER A 93 -10.35 -7.29 5.59
CA SER A 93 -10.67 -8.71 5.39
C SER A 93 -9.52 -9.33 4.62
N ALA A 94 -8.64 -10.03 5.33
CA ALA A 94 -7.52 -10.73 4.74
C ALA A 94 -8.03 -11.69 3.65
N LEU A 95 -7.31 -11.69 2.53
CA LEU A 95 -7.32 -12.78 1.55
C LEU A 95 -6.55 -13.97 2.12
#